data_AF-A0A250IAP1-F1
#
_entry.id   AF-A0A250IAP1-F1
#
_cell.length_a   1.000
_cell.length_b   1.000
_cell.length_c   1.000
_cell.angle_alpha   90.00
_cell.angle_beta   90.00
_cell.angle_gamma   90.00
#
_symmetry.space_group_name_H-M   'P 1'
#
loop_
_entity.id
_entity.type
_entity.pdbx_description
1 polymer ?
#
loop_
_entity_poly.entity_id
_entity_poly.type
_entity_poly.pdbx_seq_one_letter_code
_entity_poly.pdbx_strand_id
1 'polypeptide(L)'
;MKTFYRNPPPVIVRFETRDEAETWLRNLSEPPSSAYILVGSDYLEVFYSRERGVRALRRDYALERFIEAVTSRGLPASAASFDTLEEAAVWWKGHPVPPLSVFVQIAGEHHLALYHKKIDYRSLHPISILEDWRREQERIAAQDKARSR
;
A
#
# COMPACT_ATOMS: atom_id res chain seq x y z
N MET A 1 7.07 -14.46 -11.80
CA MET A 1 5.93 -13.51 -11.78
C MET A 1 5.09 -13.84 -10.55
N LYS A 2 5.11 -13.00 -9.51
CA LYS A 2 4.30 -13.22 -8.31
C LYS A 2 2.88 -12.73 -8.60
N THR A 3 2.01 -13.64 -9.00
CA THR A 3 0.60 -13.37 -9.33
C THR A 3 -0.19 -13.18 -8.03
N PHE A 4 -0.16 -11.97 -7.47
CA PHE A 4 -0.92 -11.63 -6.26
C PHE A 4 -1.97 -10.57 -6.57
N TYR A 5 -3.05 -10.93 -7.26
CA TYR A 5 -4.12 -9.95 -7.52
C TYR A 5 -5.51 -10.45 -7.15
N ARG A 6 -5.60 -11.39 -6.19
CA ARG A 6 -6.90 -11.69 -5.53
C ARG A 6 -7.07 -10.99 -4.19
N ASN A 7 -5.98 -10.75 -3.47
CA ASN A 7 -6.01 -10.15 -2.14
C ASN A 7 -5.02 -8.98 -2.08
N PRO A 8 -5.29 -7.96 -1.25
CA PRO A 8 -4.34 -6.86 -1.03
C PRO A 8 -3.02 -7.39 -0.44
N PRO A 9 -1.88 -6.73 -0.72
CA PRO A 9 -0.59 -7.12 -0.15
C PRO A 9 -0.65 -7.14 1.38
N PRO A 10 -0.21 -8.22 2.05
CA PRO A 10 -0.34 -8.34 3.50
C PRO A 10 0.70 -7.47 4.22
N VAL A 11 0.21 -6.58 5.08
CA VAL A 11 1.04 -5.74 5.97
C VAL A 11 1.29 -6.47 7.28
N ILE A 12 2.52 -6.42 7.80
CA ILE A 12 2.89 -7.10 9.05
C ILE A 12 3.07 -6.17 10.25
N VAL A 13 3.30 -4.88 10.02
CA VAL A 13 3.43 -3.86 11.07
C VAL A 13 3.18 -2.47 10.46
N ARG A 14 2.83 -1.52 11.32
CA ARG A 14 2.54 -0.11 11.01
C ARG A 14 3.45 0.79 11.86
N PHE A 15 3.89 1.90 11.27
CA PHE A 15 4.56 3.02 11.93
C PHE A 15 3.94 4.33 11.47
N GLU A 16 4.05 5.39 12.28
CA GLU A 16 3.65 6.73 11.84
C GLU A 16 4.75 7.36 10.99
N THR A 17 6.02 7.13 11.36
CA THR A 17 7.17 7.75 10.69
C THR A 17 8.14 6.74 10.11
N ARG A 18 8.90 7.19 9.11
CA ARG A 18 9.96 6.37 8.51
C ARG A 18 11.07 6.07 9.51
N ASP A 19 11.42 7.02 10.37
CA ASP A 19 12.47 6.86 11.37
C ASP A 19 12.14 5.77 12.39
N GLU A 20 10.87 5.69 12.81
CA GLU A 20 10.36 4.60 13.65
C GLU A 20 10.52 3.24 12.96
N ALA A 21 10.07 3.16 11.70
CA ALA A 21 10.14 1.93 10.91
C ALA A 21 11.58 1.47 10.69
N GLU A 22 12.50 2.38 10.39
CA GLU A 22 13.91 2.07 10.21
C GLU A 22 14.58 1.67 11.53
N THR A 23 14.21 2.31 12.64
CA THR A 23 14.71 1.95 13.97
C THR A 23 14.24 0.55 14.35
N TRP A 24 12.97 0.23 14.12
CA TRP A 24 12.44 -1.12 14.28
C TRP A 24 13.23 -2.13 13.44
N LEU A 25 13.44 -1.87 12.15
CA LEU A 25 14.17 -2.78 11.26
C LEU A 25 15.63 -3.01 11.69
N ARG A 26 16.31 -1.96 12.19
CA ARG A 26 17.68 -2.08 12.72
C ARG A 26 17.75 -2.99 13.94
N ASN A 27 16.73 -2.93 14.81
CA ASN A 27 16.70 -3.66 16.07
C ASN A 27 16.25 -5.13 15.94
N LEU A 28 15.76 -5.55 14.77
CA LEU A 28 15.44 -6.97 14.52
C LEU A 28 16.73 -7.80 14.45
N SER A 29 16.82 -8.85 15.26
CA SER A 29 17.89 -9.85 15.18
C SER A 29 17.84 -10.60 13.85
N GLU A 30 16.65 -11.05 13.49
CA GLU A 30 16.38 -11.74 12.22
C GLU A 30 15.19 -11.11 11.47
N PRO A 31 15.45 -10.08 10.63
CA PRO A 31 14.40 -9.49 9.80
C PRO A 31 13.83 -10.49 8.77
N PRO A 32 12.56 -10.32 8.37
CA PRO A 32 12.01 -11.06 7.24
C PRO A 32 12.77 -10.70 5.95
N SER A 33 12.94 -11.67 5.05
CA SER A 33 13.61 -11.43 3.75
C SER A 33 12.86 -10.44 2.87
N SER A 34 11.53 -10.54 2.87
CA SER A 34 10.60 -9.65 2.17
C SER A 34 9.27 -9.66 2.93
N ALA A 35 8.79 -8.48 3.32
CA ALA A 35 7.47 -8.28 3.92
C ALA A 35 7.02 -6.83 3.69
N TYR A 36 5.71 -6.58 3.66
CA TYR A 36 5.18 -5.22 3.57
C TYR A 36 4.86 -4.65 4.95
N ILE A 37 5.17 -3.37 5.13
CA ILE A 37 4.83 -2.56 6.30
C ILE A 37 4.10 -1.29 5.85
N LEU A 38 3.38 -0.67 6.77
CA LEU A 38 2.82 0.66 6.58
C LEU A 38 3.66 1.71 7.30
N VAL A 39 3.96 2.81 6.63
CA VAL A 39 4.53 4.01 7.23
C VAL A 39 3.62 5.19 6.87
N GLY A 40 2.86 5.69 7.83
CA GLY A 40 1.71 6.54 7.54
C GLY A 40 0.72 5.80 6.62
N SER A 41 0.57 6.29 5.39
CA SER A 41 -0.25 5.69 4.33
C SER A 41 0.56 4.88 3.30
N ASP A 42 1.89 4.90 3.39
CA ASP A 42 2.78 4.31 2.39
C ASP A 42 3.05 2.83 2.67
N TYR A 43 2.91 2.02 1.63
CA TYR A 43 3.37 0.63 1.63
C TYR A 43 4.87 0.57 1.34
N LEU A 44 5.65 0.12 2.30
CA LEU A 44 7.09 -0.14 2.13
C LEU A 44 7.38 -1.64 2.25
N GLU A 45 8.26 -2.12 1.38
CA GLU A 45 8.86 -3.44 1.49
C GLU A 45 10.06 -3.38 2.44
N VAL A 46 10.05 -4.25 3.45
CA VAL A 46 11.23 -4.65 4.20
C VAL A 46 12.04 -5.58 3.33
N PHE A 47 13.25 -5.17 2.97
CA PHE A 47 14.21 -5.99 2.25
C PHE A 47 15.36 -6.36 3.18
N TYR A 48 15.65 -7.66 3.30
CA TYR A 48 16.85 -8.13 4.01
C TYR A 48 17.65 -9.13 3.19
N SER A 49 18.90 -8.74 2.85
CA SER A 49 19.90 -9.63 2.27
C SER A 49 20.78 -10.20 3.39
N ARG A 50 20.60 -11.48 3.70
CA ARG A 50 21.44 -12.20 4.69
C ARG A 50 22.91 -12.22 4.27
N GLU A 51 23.18 -12.51 3.00
CA GLU A 51 24.55 -12.60 2.45
C GLU A 51 25.33 -11.29 2.60
N ARG A 52 24.66 -10.14 2.41
CA ARG A 52 25.30 -8.82 2.46
C ARG A 52 25.12 -8.11 3.80
N GLY A 53 24.32 -8.67 4.71
CA GLY A 53 23.91 -7.99 5.94
C GLY A 53 23.08 -6.72 5.72
N VAL A 54 22.56 -6.48 4.51
CA VAL A 54 21.88 -5.23 4.15
C VAL A 54 20.39 -5.31 4.46
N ARG A 55 19.90 -4.34 5.25
CA ARG A 55 18.49 -4.14 5.61
C ARG A 55 18.03 -2.79 5.05
N ALA A 56 16.89 -2.76 4.38
CA ALA A 56 16.36 -1.51 3.82
C ALA A 56 14.83 -1.51 3.77
N LEU A 57 14.26 -0.30 3.79
CA LEU A 57 12.86 -0.05 3.46
C LEU A 57 12.77 0.55 2.06
N ARG A 58 12.01 -0.09 1.17
CA ARG A 58 11.90 0.30 -0.24
C ARG A 58 10.44 0.48 -0.64
N ARG A 59 10.18 1.43 -1.53
CA ARG A 59 8.90 1.45 -2.25
C ARG A 59 8.94 0.38 -3.33
N ASP A 60 8.06 -0.60 -3.23
CA ASP A 60 7.83 -1.64 -4.25
C ASP A 60 6.49 -1.44 -4.98
N TYR A 61 5.72 -0.41 -4.63
CA TYR A 61 4.43 -0.07 -5.27
C TYR A 61 3.42 -1.24 -5.29
N ALA A 62 3.47 -2.10 -4.27
CA ALA A 62 2.67 -3.32 -4.24
C ALA A 62 1.17 -3.02 -4.14
N LEU A 63 0.79 -1.96 -3.41
CA LEU A 63 -0.59 -1.53 -3.31
C LEU A 63 -1.08 -0.97 -4.65
N GLU A 64 -0.29 -0.14 -5.31
CA GLU A 64 -0.62 0.51 -6.56
C GLU A 64 -0.76 -0.53 -7.68
N ARG A 65 0.16 -1.50 -7.76
CA ARG A 65 0.03 -2.66 -8.66
C ARG A 65 -1.24 -3.47 -8.37
N PHE A 66 -1.60 -3.63 -7.08
CA PHE A 66 -2.83 -4.33 -6.71
C PHE A 66 -4.06 -3.56 -7.19
N ILE A 67 -4.13 -2.26 -6.90
CA ILE A 67 -5.23 -1.38 -7.32
C ILE A 67 -5.35 -1.39 -8.84
N GLU A 68 -4.25 -1.20 -9.58
CA GLU A 68 -4.25 -1.26 -11.05
C GLU A 68 -4.80 -2.59 -11.58
N ALA A 69 -4.38 -3.72 -10.99
CA ALA A 69 -4.87 -5.03 -11.43
C ALA A 69 -6.38 -5.18 -11.22
N VAL A 70 -6.91 -4.74 -10.07
CA VAL A 70 -8.34 -4.87 -9.77
C VAL A 70 -9.21 -3.83 -10.48
N THR A 71 -8.64 -2.69 -10.90
CA THR A 71 -9.34 -1.65 -11.67
C THR A 71 -9.09 -1.73 -13.18
N SER A 72 -8.25 -2.66 -13.64
CA SER A 72 -7.87 -2.82 -15.06
C SER A 72 -9.04 -3.02 -16.03
N ARG A 73 -10.19 -3.49 -15.54
CA ARG A 73 -11.42 -3.72 -16.33
C ARG A 73 -12.49 -2.65 -16.08
N GLY A 74 -12.13 -1.55 -15.43
CA GLY A 74 -13.05 -0.55 -14.92
C GLY A 74 -13.12 -0.57 -13.39
N LEU A 75 -13.59 0.53 -12.83
CA LEU A 75 -13.78 0.65 -11.39
C LEU A 75 -14.95 -0.22 -10.94
N PRO A 76 -14.76 -1.09 -9.93
CA PRO A 76 -15.87 -1.80 -9.31
C PRO A 76 -16.87 -0.83 -8.68
N ALA A 77 -18.13 -1.27 -8.54
CA ALA A 77 -19.15 -0.48 -7.89
C ALA A 77 -18.76 -0.13 -6.45
N SER A 78 -18.95 1.13 -6.06
CA SER A 78 -18.74 1.59 -4.69
C SER A 78 -19.77 0.95 -3.76
N ALA A 79 -19.30 0.38 -2.66
CA ALA A 79 -20.15 -0.19 -1.60
C ALA A 79 -20.87 0.90 -0.78
N ALA A 80 -20.30 2.11 -0.74
CA ALA A 80 -20.86 3.27 -0.06
C ALA A 80 -20.28 4.57 -0.63
N SER A 81 -20.95 5.69 -0.36
CA SER A 81 -20.51 7.04 -0.70
C SER A 81 -20.58 7.95 0.52
N PHE A 82 -19.60 8.83 0.68
CA PHE A 82 -19.45 9.74 1.81
C PHE A 82 -19.04 11.13 1.32
N ASP A 83 -19.39 12.16 2.09
CA ASP A 83 -18.98 13.54 1.77
C ASP A 83 -17.58 13.83 2.31
N THR A 84 -17.17 13.15 3.38
CA THR A 84 -15.88 13.38 4.04
C THR A 84 -15.08 12.09 4.31
N LEU A 85 -13.76 12.24 4.45
CA LEU A 85 -12.87 11.15 4.80
C LEU A 85 -13.15 10.63 6.23
N GLU A 86 -13.51 11.54 7.14
CA GLU A 86 -13.85 11.24 8.52
C GLU A 86 -15.08 10.32 8.61
N GLU A 87 -16.14 10.62 7.86
CA GLU A 87 -17.34 9.77 7.78
C GLU A 87 -17.02 8.38 7.26
N ALA A 88 -16.28 8.30 6.16
CA ALA A 88 -15.84 7.03 5.58
C ALA A 88 -14.97 6.23 6.57
N ALA A 89 -14.09 6.90 7.32
CA ALA A 89 -13.23 6.27 8.31
C ALA A 89 -14.03 5.71 9.49
N VAL A 90 -15.05 6.44 9.96
CA VAL A 90 -15.97 5.96 11.01
C VAL A 90 -16.76 4.76 10.51
N TRP A 91 -17.33 4.82 9.31
CA TRP A 91 -18.05 3.71 8.68
C TRP A 91 -17.17 2.46 8.55
N TRP A 92 -15.93 2.63 8.10
CA TRP A 92 -15.02 1.52 7.89
C TRP A 92 -14.58 0.87 9.20
N LYS A 93 -14.28 1.68 10.21
CA LYS A 93 -13.97 1.20 11.57
C LYS A 93 -15.16 0.48 12.22
N GLY A 94 -16.38 0.89 11.93
CA GLY A 94 -17.60 0.29 12.47
C GLY A 94 -17.93 -1.12 11.96
N HIS A 95 -17.25 -1.63 10.93
CA HIS A 95 -17.51 -2.96 10.39
C HIS A 95 -16.99 -4.07 11.34
N PRO A 96 -17.86 -4.95 11.87
CA PRO A 96 -17.46 -5.99 12.82
C PRO A 96 -16.63 -7.10 12.18
N VAL A 97 -16.92 -7.47 10.92
CA VAL A 97 -16.10 -8.37 10.10
C VAL A 97 -15.96 -7.75 8.70
N PRO A 98 -15.02 -6.82 8.52
CA PRO A 98 -14.88 -6.13 7.25
C PRO A 98 -14.38 -7.10 6.16
N PRO A 99 -14.86 -6.95 4.91
CA PRO A 99 -14.18 -7.54 3.76
C PRO A 99 -12.71 -7.10 3.70
N LEU A 100 -11.85 -7.88 3.03
CA LEU A 100 -10.42 -7.50 2.90
C LEU A 100 -10.23 -6.17 2.16
N SER A 101 -11.12 -5.89 1.21
CA SER A 101 -11.10 -4.66 0.43
C SER A 101 -12.48 -4.33 -0.13
N VAL A 102 -12.88 -3.06 -0.09
CA VAL A 102 -14.08 -2.55 -0.78
C VAL A 102 -13.80 -1.18 -1.38
N PHE A 103 -14.45 -0.90 -2.51
CA PHE A 103 -14.43 0.44 -3.10
C PHE A 103 -15.49 1.31 -2.44
N VAL A 104 -15.16 2.57 -2.19
CA VAL A 104 -16.09 3.59 -1.69
C VAL A 104 -15.86 4.87 -2.46
N GLN A 105 -16.83 5.78 -2.42
CA GLN A 105 -16.67 7.13 -2.95
C GLN A 105 -16.61 8.11 -1.78
N ILE A 106 -15.67 9.05 -1.82
CA ILE A 106 -15.46 10.06 -0.77
C ILE A 106 -15.27 11.39 -1.46
N ALA A 107 -16.13 12.37 -1.19
CA ALA A 107 -16.08 13.69 -1.81
C ALA A 107 -16.00 13.65 -3.36
N GLY A 108 -16.65 12.65 -3.97
CA GLY A 108 -16.61 12.42 -5.43
C GLY A 108 -15.42 11.59 -5.94
N GLU A 109 -14.39 11.34 -5.13
CA GLU A 109 -13.23 10.52 -5.50
C GLU A 109 -13.39 9.05 -5.08
N HIS A 110 -13.01 8.11 -5.96
CA HIS A 110 -12.97 6.70 -5.60
C HIS A 110 -11.80 6.40 -4.66
N HIS A 111 -12.11 5.62 -3.63
CA HIS A 111 -11.16 5.13 -2.65
C HIS A 111 -11.27 3.62 -2.49
N LEU A 112 -10.16 2.99 -2.14
CA LEU A 112 -10.09 1.60 -1.71
C LEU A 112 -9.99 1.58 -0.18
N ALA A 113 -11.01 1.04 0.48
CA ALA A 113 -10.96 0.71 1.90
C ALA A 113 -10.33 -0.67 2.06
N LEU A 114 -9.28 -0.77 2.88
CA LEU A 114 -8.52 -1.98 3.11
C LEU A 114 -8.58 -2.41 4.57
N TYR A 115 -8.71 -3.73 4.77
CA TYR A 115 -8.56 -4.38 6.06
C TYR A 115 -7.29 -5.22 6.12
N HIS A 116 -6.33 -4.74 6.92
CA HIS A 116 -5.05 -5.37 7.18
C HIS A 116 -5.19 -6.38 8.31
N LYS A 117 -5.79 -7.54 8.00
CA LYS A 117 -6.13 -8.58 8.99
C LYS A 117 -5.00 -8.94 9.97
N LYS A 118 -3.74 -8.94 9.51
CA LYS A 118 -2.59 -9.31 10.36
C LYS A 118 -2.30 -8.33 11.50
N ILE A 119 -2.68 -7.06 11.33
CA ILE A 119 -2.43 -5.99 12.30
C ILE A 119 -3.73 -5.36 12.79
N ASP A 120 -4.87 -5.99 12.49
CA ASP A 120 -6.23 -5.49 12.72
C ASP A 120 -6.41 -4.00 12.38
N TYR A 121 -5.79 -3.56 11.29
CA TYR A 121 -5.78 -2.16 10.89
C TYR A 121 -6.66 -1.92 9.68
N ARG A 122 -7.21 -0.71 9.58
CA ARG A 122 -8.16 -0.30 8.55
C ARG A 122 -7.67 1.01 7.93
N SER A 123 -7.51 1.04 6.61
CA SER A 123 -7.05 2.22 5.87
C SER A 123 -7.95 2.55 4.69
N LEU A 124 -7.86 3.79 4.23
CA LEU A 124 -8.52 4.30 3.03
C LEU A 124 -7.43 4.84 2.10
N HIS A 125 -7.46 4.43 0.84
CA HIS A 125 -6.48 4.84 -0.16
C HIS A 125 -7.19 5.44 -1.37
N PRO A 126 -6.90 6.69 -1.75
CA PRO A 126 -7.47 7.27 -2.97
C PRO A 126 -6.95 6.52 -4.20
N ILE A 127 -7.77 6.39 -5.23
CA ILE A 127 -7.36 5.75 -6.49
C ILE A 127 -6.39 6.63 -7.28
N SER A 128 -6.36 7.95 -7.03
CA SER A 128 -5.39 8.89 -7.61
C SER A 128 -3.92 8.53 -7.31
N ILE A 129 -3.65 7.66 -6.32
CA ILE A 129 -2.32 7.09 -6.11
C ILE A 129 -1.74 6.41 -7.36
N LEU A 130 -2.60 5.92 -8.27
CA LEU A 130 -2.17 5.35 -9.55
C LEU A 130 -1.59 6.41 -10.50
N GLU A 131 -2.08 7.65 -10.46
CA GLU A 131 -1.56 8.73 -11.28
C GLU A 131 -0.16 9.13 -10.82
N ASP A 132 0.02 9.30 -9.51
CA ASP A 132 1.32 9.57 -8.90
C ASP A 132 2.32 8.47 -9.22
N TRP A 133 1.89 7.21 -9.11
CA TRP A 133 2.74 6.06 -9.45
C TRP A 133 3.14 6.05 -10.93
N ARG A 134 2.21 6.33 -11.86
CA ARG A 134 2.51 6.40 -13.30
C ARG A 134 3.53 7.50 -13.61
N ARG A 135 3.35 8.70 -13.06
CA ARG A 135 4.32 9.81 -13.22
C ARG A 135 5.71 9.40 -12.72
N GLU A 136 5.77 8.70 -11.59
CA GLU A 136 7.03 8.22 -11.04
C GLU A 136 7.68 7.13 -11.91
N GLN A 137 6.91 6.22 -12.49
CA GLN A 137 7.44 5.25 -13.46
C GLN A 137 8.01 5.94 -14.71
N GLU A 138 7.32 6.95 -15.24
CA GLU A 138 7.81 7.74 -16.37
C GLU A 138 9.12 8.45 -16.03
N ARG A 139 9.23 9.03 -14.83
CA ARG A 139 10.44 9.68 -14.34
C ARG A 139 11.61 8.70 -14.26
N ILE A 140 11.39 7.52 -13.69
CA ILE A 140 12.41 6.46 -13.59
C ILE A 140 12.86 6.01 -14.98
N ALA A 141 11.91 5.73 -15.88
CA ALA A 141 12.21 5.32 -17.25
C ALA A 141 13.01 6.38 -18.03
N ALA A 142 12.69 7.66 -17.84
CA ALA A 142 13.45 8.76 -18.44
C ALA A 142 14.89 8.84 -17.91
N GLN A 143 15.08 8.62 -16.60
CA GLN A 143 16.42 8.60 -15.98
C GLN A 143 17.26 7.42 -16.46
N ASP A 144 16.68 6.23 -16.58
CA ASP A 144 17.39 5.05 -17.07
C ASP A 144 17.80 5.20 -18.54
N LYS A 145 16.93 5.79 -19.36
CA LYS A 145 17.25 6.14 -20.75
C LYS A 145 18.38 7.17 -20.85
N ALA A 146 18.45 8.13 -19.91
CA ALA A 146 19.52 9.12 -19.87
C ALA A 146 20.86 8.52 -19.39
N ARG A 147 20.83 7.54 -18.47
CA ARG A 147 22.04 6.84 -17.99
C ARG A 147 22.61 5.81 -18.97
N SER A 148 21.78 5.33 -19.90
CA SER A 148 22.16 4.35 -20.91
C SER A 148 22.67 4.98 -22.22
N ARG A 149 22.83 6.31 -22.26
CA ARG A 149 23.39 7.10 -23.36
C ARG A 149 24.77 7.60 -22.97
#